data_AF-A0A965BXA5-F1
#
_entry.id   AF-A0A965BXA5-F1
#
_cell.length_a   1.000
_cell.length_b   1.000
_cell.length_c   1.000
_cell.angle_alpha   90.00
_cell.angle_beta   90.00
_cell.angle_gamma   90.00
#
_symmetry.space_group_name_H-M   'P 1'
#
loop_
_entity.id
_entity.type
_entity.pdbx_description
1 polymer ?
#
loop_
_entity_poly.entity_id
_entity_poly.type
_entity_poly.pdbx_seq_one_letter_code
_entity_poly.pdbx_strand_id
1 'polypeptide(L)'
;MITSIMDSDQFPAGASRTSPASITEALRRAMRPRDGRAALRVAPGHQPELQRIIFCLLRETADLKGGSLLEIATDDWLLTEAPTPEAERLHALISKLLPESQVQLLPLPQSMAVLGGLLGAVPAPKFLDLPAPAPVSLLGLEARLGRINLAQVVARRSYVTLSAQGDP
;
A
#
# COMPACT_ATOMS: atom_id res chain seq x y z
N MET A 1 -6.15 -31.56 -29.75
CA MET A 1 -5.06 -30.71 -29.26
C MET A 1 -5.65 -29.76 -28.23
N ILE A 2 -5.46 -30.03 -26.94
CA ILE A 2 -5.92 -29.16 -25.86
C ILE A 2 -4.67 -28.48 -25.31
N THR A 3 -4.51 -27.19 -25.57
CA THR A 3 -3.48 -26.36 -24.94
C THR A 3 -4.04 -25.84 -23.62
N SER A 4 -3.71 -26.55 -22.53
CA SER A 4 -3.87 -26.06 -21.17
C SER A 4 -2.50 -25.54 -20.72
N ILE A 5 -2.35 -24.22 -20.60
CA ILE A 5 -1.23 -23.60 -19.89
C ILE A 5 -1.87 -22.68 -18.86
N MET A 6 -2.31 -23.29 -17.76
CA MET A 6 -2.45 -22.61 -16.48
C MET A 6 -1.09 -22.69 -15.79
N ASP A 7 -0.21 -21.71 -16.00
CA ASP A 7 0.88 -21.45 -15.06
C ASP A 7 0.33 -20.54 -13.95
N SER A 8 -0.52 -21.15 -13.13
CA SER A 8 -0.81 -20.66 -11.79
C SER A 8 0.41 -20.98 -10.94
N ASP A 9 1.36 -20.04 -10.84
CA ASP A 9 2.40 -20.02 -9.80
C ASP A 9 1.75 -19.72 -8.43
N GLN A 10 0.85 -20.63 -8.04
CA GLN A 10 0.18 -20.68 -6.77
C GLN A 10 1.24 -21.10 -5.76
N PHE A 11 1.65 -20.15 -4.91
CA PHE A 11 2.44 -20.48 -3.73
C PHE A 11 1.83 -21.71 -3.05
N PRO A 12 2.63 -22.75 -2.71
CA PRO A 12 2.09 -23.91 -2.03
C PRO A 12 1.46 -23.44 -0.72
N ALA A 13 0.16 -23.72 -0.56
CA ALA A 13 -0.59 -23.46 0.65
C ALA A 13 0.11 -24.18 1.82
N GLY A 14 0.88 -23.43 2.62
CA GLY A 14 1.64 -23.98 3.75
C GLY A 14 3.10 -23.55 3.85
N ALA A 15 3.69 -22.92 2.82
CA ALA A 15 5.00 -22.30 2.99
C ALA A 15 4.86 -21.05 3.87
N SER A 16 5.47 -21.09 5.06
CA SER A 16 5.48 -19.94 5.97
C SER A 16 6.12 -18.75 5.25
N ARG A 17 5.29 -17.75 4.91
CA ARG A 17 5.66 -16.51 4.22
C ARG A 17 6.77 -15.72 4.94
N THR A 18 7.10 -16.11 6.17
CA THR A 18 8.09 -15.48 7.04
C THR A 18 9.48 -16.10 6.98
N SER A 19 9.69 -17.21 6.25
CA SER A 19 11.04 -17.80 6.16
C SER A 19 12.02 -16.89 5.38
N PRO A 20 13.29 -16.75 5.83
CA PRO A 20 14.30 -15.96 5.11
C PRO A 20 14.50 -16.38 3.64
N ALA A 21 14.31 -17.67 3.33
CA ALA A 21 14.32 -18.18 1.97
C ALA A 21 13.13 -17.66 1.13
N SER A 22 11.94 -17.54 1.73
CA SER A 22 10.77 -16.96 1.06
C SER A 22 10.93 -15.46 0.81
N ILE A 23 11.59 -14.73 1.73
CA ILE A 23 11.93 -13.32 1.54
C ILE A 23 12.90 -13.18 0.36
N THR A 24 13.98 -13.97 0.37
CA THR A 24 14.98 -13.96 -0.70
C THR A 24 14.37 -14.31 -2.06
N GLU A 25 13.45 -15.27 -2.12
CA GLU A 25 12.71 -15.62 -3.33
C GLU A 25 11.79 -14.50 -3.81
N ALA A 26 11.00 -13.90 -2.91
CA ALA A 26 10.13 -12.79 -3.27
C ALA A 26 10.92 -11.57 -3.74
N LEU A 27 12.04 -11.25 -3.07
CA LEU A 27 12.97 -10.23 -3.52
C LEU A 27 13.55 -10.57 -4.88
N ARG A 28 13.96 -11.82 -5.12
CA ARG A 28 14.45 -12.25 -6.44
C ARG A 28 13.40 -12.10 -7.52
N ARG A 29 12.13 -12.41 -7.24
CA ARG A 29 11.00 -12.25 -8.17
C ARG A 29 10.67 -10.79 -8.43
N ALA A 30 10.65 -9.96 -7.39
CA ALA A 30 10.51 -8.51 -7.47
C ALA A 30 11.60 -7.88 -8.32
N MET A 31 12.81 -8.42 -8.25
CA MET A 31 13.98 -7.98 -8.99
C MET A 31 14.10 -8.61 -10.39
N ARG A 32 13.06 -9.26 -10.93
CA ARG A 32 13.06 -9.68 -12.35
C ARG A 32 12.55 -8.53 -13.22
N PRO A 33 13.23 -8.20 -14.33
CA PRO A 33 12.70 -7.23 -15.28
C PRO A 33 11.37 -7.75 -15.83
N ARG A 34 10.30 -6.97 -15.65
CA ARG A 34 8.95 -7.26 -16.14
C ARG A 34 8.37 -6.01 -16.76
N ASP A 35 8.11 -6.07 -18.06
CA ASP A 35 7.41 -5.00 -18.76
C ASP A 35 5.94 -4.91 -18.33
N GLY A 36 5.38 -3.70 -18.30
CA GLY A 36 3.98 -3.46 -17.97
C GLY A 36 3.63 -3.64 -16.49
N ARG A 37 4.63 -3.61 -15.61
CA ARG A 37 4.45 -3.63 -14.15
C ARG A 37 5.07 -2.40 -13.51
N ALA A 38 4.65 -2.10 -12.29
CA ALA A 38 5.24 -1.07 -11.45
C ALA A 38 5.25 -1.53 -9.99
N ALA A 39 6.27 -1.11 -9.25
CA ALA A 39 6.28 -1.19 -7.79
C ALA A 39 5.68 0.11 -7.21
N LEU A 40 5.19 0.03 -5.97
CA LEU A 40 4.63 1.19 -5.27
C LEU A 40 5.23 1.25 -3.86
N ARG A 41 5.95 2.33 -3.57
CA ARG A 41 6.44 2.65 -2.22
C ARG A 41 5.49 3.63 -1.55
N VAL A 42 5.16 3.38 -0.30
CA VAL A 42 4.23 4.20 0.48
C VAL A 42 4.76 4.36 1.90
N ALA A 43 4.90 5.61 2.34
CA ALA A 43 5.30 5.96 3.71
C ALA A 43 4.11 6.56 4.47
N PRO A 44 3.19 5.75 5.03
CA PRO A 44 1.94 6.23 5.63
C PRO A 44 2.08 7.14 6.85
N GLY A 45 3.27 7.24 7.45
CA GLY A 45 3.51 8.01 8.68
C GLY A 45 2.76 7.44 9.87
N HIS A 46 2.68 8.17 10.98
CA HIS A 46 2.30 7.64 12.30
C HIS A 46 0.79 7.68 12.63
N GLN A 47 -0.09 7.79 11.63
CA GLN A 47 -1.54 7.84 11.87
C GLN A 47 -2.15 6.43 11.74
N PRO A 48 -2.60 5.80 12.85
CA PRO A 48 -2.95 4.39 12.85
C PRO A 48 -4.18 4.05 11.99
N GLU A 49 -5.18 4.93 11.92
CA GLU A 49 -6.33 4.72 11.03
C GLU A 49 -5.94 4.79 9.55
N LEU A 50 -5.05 5.73 9.20
CA LEU A 50 -4.59 5.91 7.82
C LEU A 50 -3.68 4.78 7.38
N GLN A 51 -2.75 4.35 8.25
CA GLN A 51 -1.94 3.15 8.07
C GLN A 51 -2.81 1.94 7.75
N ARG A 52 -3.90 1.71 8.51
CA ARG A 52 -4.81 0.58 8.28
C ARG A 52 -5.48 0.62 6.91
N ILE A 53 -5.97 1.79 6.49
CA ILE A 53 -6.62 1.94 5.18
C ILE A 53 -5.63 1.64 4.05
N ILE A 54 -4.45 2.26 4.11
CA ILE A 54 -3.40 2.07 3.11
C ILE A 54 -2.94 0.62 3.08
N PHE A 55 -2.76 0.00 4.24
CA PHE A 55 -2.37 -1.41 4.36
C PHE A 55 -3.38 -2.32 3.67
N CYS A 56 -4.68 -2.13 3.94
CA CYS A 56 -5.73 -2.92 3.31
C CYS A 56 -5.70 -2.79 1.77
N LEU A 57 -5.54 -1.58 1.24
CA LEU A 57 -5.47 -1.34 -0.21
C LEU A 57 -4.26 -2.01 -0.86
N LEU A 58 -3.08 -1.90 -0.22
CA LEU A 58 -1.85 -2.52 -0.70
C LEU A 58 -1.94 -4.05 -0.65
N ARG A 59 -2.46 -4.61 0.45
CA ARG A 59 -2.62 -6.05 0.63
C ARG A 59 -3.61 -6.63 -0.37
N GLU A 60 -4.77 -6.01 -0.55
CA GLU A 60 -5.76 -6.44 -1.53
C GLU A 60 -5.18 -6.46 -2.95
N THR A 61 -4.38 -5.45 -3.29
CA THR A 61 -3.68 -5.42 -4.59
C THR A 61 -2.67 -6.57 -4.71
N ALA A 62 -1.86 -6.81 -3.67
CA ALA A 62 -0.90 -7.91 -3.65
C ALA A 62 -1.57 -9.28 -3.81
N ASP A 63 -2.69 -9.51 -3.10
CA ASP A 63 -3.43 -10.77 -3.12
C ASP A 63 -4.11 -11.02 -4.48
N LEU A 64 -4.66 -9.98 -5.11
CA LEU A 64 -5.43 -10.12 -6.36
C LEU A 64 -4.57 -10.03 -7.62
N LYS A 65 -3.49 -9.25 -7.60
CA LYS A 65 -2.70 -8.90 -8.79
C LYS A 65 -1.27 -9.46 -8.74
N GLY A 66 -0.92 -10.08 -7.62
CA GLY A 66 0.41 -10.61 -7.36
C GLY A 66 1.35 -9.56 -6.78
N GLY A 67 2.57 -9.99 -6.49
CA GLY A 67 3.57 -9.20 -5.80
C GLY A 67 3.66 -9.55 -4.31
N SER A 68 4.40 -8.74 -3.58
CA SER A 68 4.68 -8.92 -2.17
C SER A 68 4.65 -7.58 -1.48
N LEU A 69 4.07 -7.54 -0.28
CA LEU A 69 4.03 -6.36 0.54
C LEU A 69 5.11 -6.45 1.62
N LEU A 70 6.08 -5.54 1.56
CA LEU A 70 7.25 -5.51 2.42
C LEU A 70 7.26 -4.22 3.25
N GLU A 71 7.72 -4.31 4.48
CA GLU A 71 8.21 -3.18 5.26
C GLU A 71 9.71 -3.03 5.01
N ILE A 72 10.10 -1.91 4.40
CA ILE A 72 11.50 -1.60 4.05
C ILE A 72 12.13 -0.61 5.04
N ALA A 73 11.33 0.18 5.76
CA ALA A 73 11.74 0.88 6.97
C ALA A 73 10.51 1.07 7.87
N THR A 74 10.71 1.58 9.09
CA THR A 74 9.59 1.92 9.98
C THR A 74 8.61 2.84 9.26
N ASP A 75 7.35 2.40 9.14
CA ASP A 75 6.29 3.10 8.41
C ASP A 75 6.63 3.42 6.94
N ASP A 76 7.45 2.58 6.29
CA ASP A 76 7.80 2.66 4.87
C ASP A 76 7.61 1.29 4.21
N TRP A 77 6.59 1.22 3.35
CA TRP A 77 6.07 0.00 2.79
C TRP A 77 6.28 -0.06 1.30
N LEU A 78 6.51 -1.26 0.78
CA LEU A 78 6.77 -1.50 -0.63
C LEU A 78 5.87 -2.63 -1.11
N LEU A 79 4.99 -2.31 -2.05
CA LEU A 79 4.39 -3.30 -2.94
C LEU A 79 5.39 -3.55 -4.09
N THR A 80 5.96 -4.75 -4.12
CA THR A 80 7.08 -5.06 -5.02
C THR A 80 6.73 -5.05 -6.49
N GLU A 81 5.48 -5.36 -6.84
CA GLU A 81 4.99 -5.33 -8.20
C GLU A 81 3.46 -5.36 -8.24
N ALA A 82 2.89 -4.67 -9.21
CA ALA A 82 1.52 -4.79 -9.68
C ALA A 82 1.47 -4.42 -11.17
N PRO A 83 0.43 -4.83 -11.94
CA PRO A 83 0.22 -4.31 -13.29
C PRO A 83 0.14 -2.78 -13.27
N THR A 84 0.75 -2.11 -14.26
CA THR A 84 0.85 -0.64 -14.29
C THR A 84 -0.48 0.09 -14.10
N PRO A 85 -1.59 -0.29 -14.79
CA PRO A 85 -2.86 0.41 -14.61
C PRO A 85 -3.43 0.28 -13.20
N GLU A 86 -3.15 -0.82 -12.50
CA GLU A 86 -3.56 -1.06 -11.12
C GLU A 86 -2.68 -0.27 -10.16
N ALA A 87 -1.36 -0.25 -10.38
CA ALA A 87 -0.42 0.52 -9.58
C ALA A 87 -0.69 2.03 -9.70
N GLU A 88 -1.01 2.54 -10.89
CA GLU A 88 -1.42 3.94 -11.11
C GLU A 88 -2.73 4.28 -10.41
N ARG A 89 -3.72 3.40 -10.47
CA ARG A 89 -4.99 3.56 -9.74
C ARG A 89 -4.76 3.59 -8.23
N LEU A 90 -3.93 2.68 -7.71
CA LEU A 90 -3.58 2.61 -6.31
C LEU A 90 -2.81 3.86 -5.85
N HIS A 91 -1.83 4.30 -6.64
CA HIS A 91 -1.12 5.56 -6.44
C HIS A 91 -2.11 6.74 -6.37
N ALA A 92 -2.99 6.90 -7.35
CA ALA A 92 -3.97 7.98 -7.38
C ALA A 92 -4.95 7.96 -6.19
N LEU A 93 -5.30 6.79 -5.66
CA LEU A 93 -6.13 6.67 -4.46
C LEU A 93 -5.37 7.08 -3.20
N ILE A 94 -4.14 6.60 -3.03
CA ILE A 94 -3.33 6.86 -1.85
C ILE A 94 -2.86 8.33 -1.82
N SER A 95 -2.54 8.93 -2.97
CA SER A 95 -2.15 10.35 -3.07
C SER A 95 -3.29 11.33 -2.76
N LYS A 96 -4.55 10.86 -2.63
CA LYS A 96 -5.64 11.67 -2.05
C LYS A 96 -5.58 11.76 -0.53
N LEU A 97 -4.87 10.82 0.10
CA LEU A 97 -4.78 10.67 1.56
C LEU A 97 -3.41 11.10 2.09
N LEU A 98 -2.36 10.96 1.28
CA LEU A 98 -0.99 11.31 1.62
C LEU A 98 -0.41 12.35 0.64
N PRO A 99 0.55 13.18 1.07
CA PRO A 99 1.37 13.99 0.18
C PRO A 99 2.11 13.13 -0.86
N GLU A 100 2.35 13.68 -2.06
CA GLU A 100 3.09 12.99 -3.13
C GLU A 100 4.51 12.56 -2.71
N SER A 101 5.14 13.25 -1.76
CA SER A 101 6.45 12.87 -1.23
C SER A 101 6.45 11.52 -0.48
N GLN A 102 5.28 11.04 -0.09
CA GLN A 102 5.09 9.80 0.68
C GLN A 102 4.58 8.64 -0.18
N VAL A 103 4.35 8.85 -1.48
CA VAL A 103 3.83 7.83 -2.38
C VAL A 103 4.64 7.88 -3.66
N GLN A 104 5.32 6.78 -4.01
CA GLN A 104 6.18 6.74 -5.17
C GLN A 104 5.84 5.56 -6.05
N LEU A 105 5.40 5.85 -7.28
CA LEU A 105 5.24 4.86 -8.34
C LEU A 105 6.60 4.60 -9.01
N LEU A 106 6.96 3.34 -9.16
CA LEU A 106 8.25 2.90 -9.69
C LEU A 106 8.01 1.98 -10.90
N PRO A 107 7.92 2.53 -12.13
CA PRO A 107 7.74 1.74 -13.34
C PRO A 107 8.86 0.73 -13.54
N LEU A 108 8.51 -0.51 -13.90
CA LEU A 108 9.44 -1.58 -14.23
C LEU A 108 9.54 -1.75 -15.75
N PRO A 109 10.76 -2.00 -16.28
CA PRO A 109 12.02 -2.22 -15.58
C PRO A 109 12.84 -0.94 -15.25
N GLN A 110 12.38 0.26 -15.60
CA GLN A 110 13.18 1.49 -15.53
C GLN A 110 13.67 1.81 -14.10
N SER A 111 12.87 1.45 -13.10
CA SER A 111 13.15 1.73 -11.68
C SER A 111 13.89 0.60 -10.96
N MET A 112 14.37 -0.42 -11.68
CA MET A 112 15.02 -1.60 -11.10
C MET A 112 16.24 -1.26 -10.25
N ALA A 113 17.07 -0.29 -10.67
CA ALA A 113 18.23 0.14 -9.89
C ALA A 113 17.81 0.80 -8.56
N VAL A 114 16.74 1.59 -8.57
CA VAL A 114 16.18 2.23 -7.38
C VAL A 114 15.61 1.18 -6.43
N LEU A 115 14.83 0.22 -6.95
CA LEU A 115 14.30 -0.89 -6.16
C LEU A 115 15.40 -1.77 -5.55
N GLY A 116 16.45 -2.07 -6.33
CA GLY A 116 17.61 -2.80 -5.84
C GLY A 116 18.34 -2.05 -4.72
N GLY A 117 18.48 -0.72 -4.86
CA GLY A 117 19.04 0.14 -3.82
C GLY A 117 18.18 0.16 -2.54
N LEU A 118 16.86 0.31 -2.69
CA LEU A 118 15.92 0.27 -1.57
C LEU A 118 15.99 -1.08 -0.84
N LEU A 119 15.94 -2.20 -1.56
CA LEU A 119 15.96 -3.53 -0.95
C LEU A 119 17.33 -3.91 -0.38
N GLY A 120 18.42 -3.46 -1.02
CA GLY A 120 19.79 -3.72 -0.58
C GLY A 120 20.22 -2.88 0.63
N ALA A 121 19.60 -1.74 0.87
CA ALA A 121 19.84 -0.90 2.04
C ALA A 121 19.15 -1.43 3.32
N VAL A 122 18.28 -2.42 3.20
CA VAL A 122 17.45 -2.91 4.31
C VAL A 122 18.07 -4.17 4.90
N PRO A 123 18.53 -4.14 6.17
CA PRO A 123 19.20 -5.28 6.78
C PRO A 123 18.30 -6.52 6.92
N ALA A 124 16.97 -6.33 6.99
CA ALA A 124 15.99 -7.40 7.00
C ALA A 124 14.58 -6.86 6.62
N PRO A 125 14.19 -6.84 5.32
CA PRO A 125 12.84 -6.46 4.95
C PRO A 125 11.85 -7.47 5.52
N LYS A 126 10.76 -6.98 6.09
CA LYS A 126 9.74 -7.83 6.72
C LYS A 126 8.54 -7.96 5.81
N PHE A 127 8.03 -9.17 5.59
CA PHE A 127 6.70 -9.30 5.01
C PHE A 127 5.68 -8.73 5.98
N LEU A 128 4.83 -7.85 5.46
CA LEU A 128 3.72 -7.34 6.24
C LEU A 128 2.54 -8.30 6.14
N ASP A 129 2.61 -9.36 6.94
CA ASP A 129 1.44 -10.13 7.35
C ASP A 129 0.95 -9.54 8.69
N LEU A 130 0.39 -8.32 8.67
CA LEU A 130 -0.25 -7.79 9.86
C LEU A 130 -1.52 -8.62 10.17
N PRO A 131 -1.74 -9.06 11.42
CA PRO A 131 -3.01 -9.67 11.80
C PRO A 131 -4.13 -8.69 11.45
N ALA A 132 -5.25 -9.21 10.95
CA ALA A 132 -6.41 -8.39 10.60
C ALA A 132 -6.67 -7.38 11.73
N PRO A 133 -6.89 -6.09 11.42
CA PRO A 133 -7.09 -5.08 12.45
C PRO A 133 -8.20 -5.58 13.38
N ALA A 134 -7.97 -5.47 14.70
CA ALA A 134 -9.00 -5.81 15.67
C ALA A 134 -10.30 -5.11 15.23
N PRO A 135 -11.44 -5.83 15.19
CA PRO A 135 -12.68 -5.29 14.68
C PRO A 135 -12.96 -3.97 15.39
N VAL A 136 -13.29 -2.94 14.61
CA VAL A 136 -13.66 -1.66 15.17
C VAL A 136 -14.94 -1.90 15.97
N SER A 137 -14.83 -1.90 17.30
CA SER A 137 -15.98 -2.08 18.17
C SER A 137 -17.01 -0.99 17.86
N LEU A 138 -18.24 -1.39 17.50
CA LEU A 138 -19.35 -0.47 17.25
C LEU A 138 -19.53 0.51 18.42
N LEU A 139 -19.37 0.04 19.65
CA LEU A 139 -19.38 0.88 20.87
C LEU A 139 -18.26 1.92 20.89
N GLY A 140 -17.06 1.55 20.42
CA GLY A 140 -15.93 2.47 20.30
C GLY A 140 -16.10 3.49 19.16
N LEU A 141 -16.79 3.11 18.09
CA LEU A 141 -17.09 3.97 16.95
C LEU A 141 -18.21 4.96 17.30
N GLU A 142 -19.28 4.51 17.95
CA GLU A 142 -20.35 5.35 18.49
C GLU A 142 -19.83 6.34 19.54
N ALA A 143 -18.93 5.92 20.43
CA ALA A 143 -18.31 6.82 21.39
C ALA A 143 -17.42 7.89 20.72
N ARG A 144 -16.74 7.55 19.62
CA ARG A 144 -15.94 8.52 18.83
C ARG A 144 -16.83 9.45 18.01
N LEU A 145 -17.87 8.92 17.36
CA LEU A 145 -18.84 9.70 16.58
C LEU A 145 -19.71 10.60 17.45
N GLY A 146 -20.13 10.14 18.63
CA GLY A 146 -20.89 10.94 19.60
C GLY A 146 -20.11 12.13 20.17
N ARG A 147 -18.78 12.09 20.10
CA ARG A 147 -17.90 13.23 20.43
C ARG A 147 -17.68 14.19 19.25
N ILE A 148 -18.00 13.76 18.03
CA ILE A 148 -17.94 14.60 16.84
C ILE A 148 -19.30 15.28 16.70
N ASN A 149 -19.37 16.55 17.08
CA ASN A 149 -20.53 17.36 16.75
C ASN A 149 -20.53 17.63 15.24
N LEU A 150 -21.27 16.81 14.49
CA LEU A 150 -21.39 16.89 13.03
C LEU A 150 -21.83 18.28 12.56
N ALA A 151 -22.67 18.98 13.33
CA ALA A 151 -23.08 20.35 13.01
C ALA A 151 -21.90 21.34 13.09
N GLN A 152 -21.00 21.17 14.08
CA GLN A 152 -19.79 22.00 14.19
C GLN A 152 -18.74 21.68 13.10
N VAL A 153 -18.64 20.42 12.67
CA VAL A 153 -17.72 20.01 11.59
C VAL A 153 -18.20 20.54 10.22
N VAL A 154 -19.51 20.47 9.96
CA VAL A 154 -20.11 21.00 8.73
C VAL A 154 -20.03 22.53 8.69
N ALA A 155 -20.27 23.22 9.81
CA ALA A 155 -20.09 24.65 9.93
C ALA A 155 -18.63 25.07 9.64
N ARG A 156 -17.64 24.39 10.23
CA ARG A 156 -16.21 24.69 9.97
C ARG A 156 -15.78 24.52 8.51
N ARG A 157 -16.38 23.58 7.76
CA ARG A 157 -16.09 23.42 6.32
C ARG A 157 -16.76 24.49 5.45
N SER A 158 -17.94 24.97 5.84
CA SER A 158 -18.65 26.00 5.09
C SER A 158 -18.03 27.40 5.28
N TYR A 159 -17.38 27.67 6.42
CA TYR A 159 -16.62 28.92 6.62
C TYR A 159 -15.31 29.02 5.80
N VAL A 160 -14.69 27.89 5.42
CA VAL A 160 -13.45 27.92 4.61
C VAL A 160 -13.75 28.22 3.14
N THR A 161 -14.94 27.89 2.64
CA THR A 161 -15.36 28.20 1.25
C THR A 161 -16.01 29.56 1.06
N LEU A 162 -16.41 30.26 2.13
CA LEU A 162 -17.07 31.58 2.03
C LEU A 162 -16.14 32.77 2.30
N SER A 163 -14.92 32.54 2.81
CA SER A 163 -14.01 33.66 3.14
C SER A 163 -12.98 34.00 2.05
N ALA A 164 -13.07 33.36 0.87
CA ALA A 164 -12.20 33.66 -0.28
C ALA A 164 -12.84 34.58 -1.33
N GLN A 165 -14.02 35.16 -1.05
CA GLN A 165 -14.72 36.01 -2.02
C GLN A 165 -15.45 37.17 -1.30
N GLY A 166 -14.83 38.36 -1.31
CA GLY A 166 -15.35 39.63 -0.78
C GLY A 166 -14.28 40.39 0.01
N ASP A 167 -13.31 41.05 -0.65
CA ASP A 167 -13.33 42.46 -1.14
C ASP A 167 -12.77 43.45 -0.09
N PRO A 168 -12.15 44.58 -0.50
CA PRO A 168 -12.10 45.17 -1.84
C PRO A 168 -10.72 45.18 -2.53
#